data_AF-A0A2D4RXC8-F1
#
_entry.id   AF-A0A2D4RXC8-F1
#
_cell.length_a   1.000
_cell.length_b   1.000
_cell.length_c   1.000
_cell.angle_alpha   90.00
_cell.angle_beta   90.00
_cell.angle_gamma   90.00
#
_symmetry.space_group_name_H-M   'P 1'
#
loop_
_entity.id
_entity.type
_entity.pdbx_description
1 polymer ?
#
loop_
_entity_poly.entity_id
_entity_poly.type
_entity_poly.pdbx_seq_one_letter_code
_entity_poly.pdbx_strand_id
1 'polypeptide(L)'
;MQEEEEFYGMVHQARDEFLQKHEFQNQTWQWARELDDEGFFLFCYLMHDYDEKLLSKNSYQETVYTLNLLRHRLLPLDLINQGISLMDQFQILFNLYERLKRENMHWDACEEFVQEQLKMHLQQN
;
A
#
# COMPACT_ATOMS: atom_id res chain seq x y z
N MET A 1 0.86 4.76 -18.77
CA MET A 1 -0.10 5.84 -19.07
C MET A 1 -1.53 5.30 -19.10
N GLN A 2 -1.96 4.49 -20.09
CA GLN A 2 -3.34 3.97 -20.09
C GLN A 2 -3.67 3.06 -18.89
N GLU A 3 -2.82 2.08 -18.59
CA GLU A 3 -3.02 1.16 -17.44
C GLU A 3 -3.03 1.89 -16.08
N GLU A 4 -2.26 2.97 -15.99
CA GLU A 4 -2.17 3.81 -14.79
C GLU A 4 -3.42 4.69 -14.63
N GLU A 5 -3.90 5.30 -15.72
CA GLU A 5 -5.17 6.02 -15.74
C GLU A 5 -6.36 5.12 -15.41
N GLU A 6 -6.37 3.88 -15.93
CA GLU A 6 -7.37 2.87 -15.60
C GLU A 6 -7.33 2.49 -14.12
N PHE A 7 -6.13 2.27 -13.56
CA PHE A 7 -5.94 2.01 -12.13
C PHE A 7 -6.49 3.15 -11.27
N TYR A 8 -6.07 4.40 -11.51
CA TYR A 8 -6.54 5.54 -10.72
C TYR A 8 -8.03 5.76 -10.87
N GLY A 9 -8.59 5.60 -12.08
CA GLY A 9 -10.03 5.69 -12.31
C GLY A 9 -10.81 4.69 -11.46
N MET A 10 -10.37 3.42 -11.44
CA MET A 10 -11.00 2.37 -10.62
C MET A 10 -10.87 2.65 -9.12
N VAL A 11 -9.68 3.00 -8.65
CA VAL A 11 -9.42 3.22 -7.22
C VAL A 11 -10.15 4.44 -6.71
N HIS A 12 -10.19 5.52 -7.49
CA HIS A 12 -10.92 6.73 -7.15
C HIS A 12 -12.42 6.46 -6.99
N GLN A 13 -13.01 5.76 -7.96
CA GLN A 13 -14.42 5.36 -7.89
C GLN A 13 -14.67 4.47 -6.66
N ALA A 14 -13.83 3.45 -6.45
CA ALA A 14 -13.97 2.56 -5.31
C ALA A 14 -13.88 3.31 -3.97
N ARG A 15 -12.98 4.30 -3.86
CA ARG A 15 -12.86 5.15 -2.68
C ARG A 15 -14.14 5.94 -2.42
N ASP A 16 -14.68 6.59 -3.44
CA ASP A 16 -15.90 7.37 -3.32
C ASP A 16 -17.09 6.51 -2.88
N GLU A 17 -17.26 5.32 -3.47
CA GLU A 17 -18.29 4.37 -3.08
C GLU A 17 -18.10 3.86 -1.64
N PHE A 18 -16.85 3.54 -1.28
CA PHE A 18 -16.51 3.03 0.04
C PHE A 18 -16.80 4.04 1.15
N LEU A 19 -16.40 5.30 0.96
CA LEU A 19 -16.61 6.37 1.93
C LEU A 19 -18.09 6.71 2.17
N GLN A 20 -18.97 6.34 1.23
CA GLN A 20 -20.42 6.50 1.37
C GLN A 20 -21.08 5.40 2.19
N LYS A 21 -20.45 4.23 2.41
CA LYS A 21 -21.06 3.14 3.18
C LYS A 21 -21.14 3.50 4.67
N HIS A 22 -22.28 3.21 5.28
CA HIS A 22 -22.57 3.58 6.67
C HIS A 22 -21.52 3.10 7.69
N GLU A 23 -20.98 1.90 7.48
CA GLU A 23 -19.95 1.31 8.35
C GLU A 23 -18.64 2.11 8.35
N PHE A 24 -18.33 2.84 7.28
CA PHE A 24 -17.12 3.67 7.10
C PHE A 24 -17.38 5.17 7.35
N GLN A 25 -18.60 5.53 7.79
CA GLN A 25 -18.93 6.91 8.16
C GLN A 25 -18.60 7.26 9.62
N ASN A 26 -18.32 6.27 10.45
CA ASN A 26 -17.98 6.47 11.87
C ASN A 26 -16.53 6.96 12.06
N GLN A 27 -16.22 7.44 13.28
CA GLN A 27 -14.88 7.93 13.62
C GLN A 27 -13.78 6.87 13.52
N THR A 28 -14.15 5.58 13.53
CA THR A 28 -13.17 4.48 13.49
C THR A 28 -12.43 4.42 12.16
N TRP A 29 -13.05 4.85 11.06
CA TRP A 29 -12.47 4.75 9.71
C TRP A 29 -12.14 6.11 9.09
N GLN A 30 -12.24 7.19 9.87
CA GLN A 30 -11.93 8.54 9.38
C GLN A 30 -10.52 8.66 8.82
N TRP A 31 -9.57 7.95 9.41
CA TRP A 31 -8.17 7.89 8.99
C TRP A 31 -8.01 7.40 7.54
N ALA A 32 -8.90 6.53 7.04
CA ALA A 32 -8.85 6.04 5.66
C ALA A 32 -9.18 7.14 4.63
N ARG A 33 -9.80 8.26 5.06
CA ARG A 33 -10.08 9.43 4.20
C ARG A 33 -8.85 10.30 3.97
N GLU A 34 -7.82 10.14 4.78
CA GLU A 34 -6.55 10.88 4.67
C GLU A 34 -5.59 10.20 3.69
N LEU A 35 -5.92 8.98 3.23
CA LEU A 35 -5.14 8.24 2.26
C LEU A 35 -5.37 8.79 0.84
N ASP A 36 -4.28 8.90 0.10
CA ASP A 36 -4.35 9.05 -1.36
C ASP A 36 -4.80 7.75 -2.02
N ASP A 37 -4.89 7.74 -3.35
CA ASP A 37 -5.49 6.63 -4.08
C ASP A 37 -4.68 5.33 -3.86
N GLU A 38 -3.36 5.40 -3.95
CA GLU A 38 -2.47 4.26 -3.71
C GLU A 38 -2.48 3.80 -2.25
N GLY A 39 -2.52 4.73 -1.29
CA GLY A 39 -2.72 4.41 0.12
C GLY A 39 -4.06 3.71 0.37
N PHE A 40 -5.12 4.17 -0.30
CA PHE A 40 -6.45 3.55 -0.23
C PHE A 40 -6.47 2.16 -0.88
N PHE A 41 -5.67 1.95 -1.93
CA PHE A 41 -5.50 0.63 -2.53
C PHE A 41 -4.82 -0.34 -1.55
N LEU A 42 -3.76 0.09 -0.84
CA LEU A 42 -3.13 -0.71 0.23
C LEU A 42 -4.13 -1.03 1.33
N PHE A 43 -4.91 -0.04 1.76
CA PHE A 43 -6.00 -0.25 2.70
C PHE A 43 -6.94 -1.36 2.22
N CYS A 44 -7.48 -1.26 1.00
CA CYS A 44 -8.41 -2.27 0.48
C CYS A 44 -7.77 -3.67 0.41
N TYR A 45 -6.51 -3.76 0.03
CA TYR A 45 -5.78 -5.03 -0.02
C TYR A 45 -5.68 -5.69 1.37
N LEU A 46 -5.25 -4.92 2.38
CA LEU A 46 -5.05 -5.45 3.73
C LEU A 46 -6.38 -5.67 4.48
N MET A 47 -7.50 -5.12 4.00
CA MET A 47 -8.83 -5.32 4.60
C MET A 47 -9.19 -6.80 4.69
N HIS A 48 -8.76 -7.62 3.71
CA HIS A 48 -8.99 -9.06 3.74
C HIS A 48 -8.40 -9.70 5.01
N ASP A 49 -7.14 -9.41 5.34
CA ASP A 49 -6.47 -9.94 6.53
C ASP A 49 -7.09 -9.40 7.84
N TYR A 50 -7.65 -8.18 7.82
CA TYR A 50 -8.43 -7.64 8.94
C TYR A 50 -9.78 -8.35 9.12
N ASP A 51 -10.48 -8.63 8.03
CA ASP A 51 -11.77 -9.34 8.06
C ASP A 51 -11.60 -10.77 8.56
N GLU A 52 -10.54 -11.46 8.12
CA GLU A 52 -10.11 -12.79 8.56
C GLU A 52 -9.50 -12.81 9.97
N LYS A 53 -9.44 -11.66 10.66
CA LYS A 53 -8.90 -11.50 12.02
C LYS A 53 -7.42 -11.88 12.17
N LEU A 54 -6.67 -11.85 11.08
CA LEU A 54 -5.22 -11.96 11.08
C LEU A 54 -4.57 -10.65 11.55
N LEU A 55 -5.22 -9.53 11.29
CA LEU A 55 -4.85 -8.22 11.81
C LEU A 55 -5.85 -7.72 12.86
N SER A 56 -5.31 -7.22 13.98
CA SER A 56 -6.10 -6.37 14.87
C SER A 56 -6.37 -5.02 14.19
N LYS A 57 -7.39 -4.28 14.64
CA LYS A 57 -7.67 -2.95 14.10
C LYS A 57 -6.47 -2.00 14.19
N ASN A 58 -5.76 -1.99 15.32
CA ASN A 58 -4.60 -1.13 15.51
C ASN A 58 -3.46 -1.54 14.56
N SER A 59 -3.18 -2.85 14.50
CA SER A 59 -2.14 -3.37 13.60
C SER A 59 -2.48 -3.12 12.13
N TYR A 60 -3.75 -3.20 11.74
CA TYR A 60 -4.19 -2.88 10.38
C TYR A 60 -3.93 -1.42 10.04
N GLN A 61 -4.38 -0.50 10.89
CA GLN A 61 -4.15 0.93 10.68
C GLN A 61 -2.65 1.26 10.63
N GLU A 62 -1.88 0.80 11.61
CA GLU A 62 -0.42 1.01 11.67
C GLU A 62 0.26 0.45 10.41
N THR A 63 -0.08 -0.76 9.99
CA THR A 63 0.53 -1.39 8.81
C THR A 63 0.24 -0.61 7.53
N VAL A 64 -1.01 -0.18 7.32
CA VAL A 64 -1.37 0.63 6.14
C VAL A 64 -0.58 1.95 6.13
N TYR A 65 -0.49 2.63 7.27
CA TYR A 65 0.30 3.86 7.37
C TYR A 65 1.80 3.65 7.12
N THR A 66 2.38 2.60 7.71
CA THR A 66 3.78 2.21 7.51
C THR A 66 4.07 1.96 6.04
N LEU A 67 3.25 1.14 5.37
CA LEU A 67 3.43 0.83 3.96
C LEU A 67 3.24 2.07 3.07
N ASN A 68 2.25 2.92 3.36
CA ASN A 68 2.03 4.14 2.57
C ASN A 68 3.18 5.15 2.76
N LEU A 69 3.72 5.25 3.98
CA LEU A 69 4.90 6.09 4.25
C LEU A 69 6.13 5.59 3.48
N LEU A 70 6.39 4.28 3.50
CA LEU A 70 7.48 3.67 2.75
C LEU A 70 7.32 3.89 1.25
N ARG A 71 6.09 3.77 0.73
CA ARG A 71 5.79 4.05 -0.67
C ARG A 71 6.16 5.48 -1.04
N HIS A 72 5.66 6.48 -0.33
CA HIS A 72 5.99 7.87 -0.62
C HIS A 72 7.49 8.17 -0.54
N ARG A 73 8.19 7.52 0.39
CA ARG A 73 9.62 7.80 0.65
C ARG A 73 10.55 7.09 -0.33
N LEU A 74 10.24 5.86 -0.69
CA LEU A 74 11.16 4.96 -1.41
C LEU A 74 10.64 4.49 -2.76
N LEU A 75 9.33 4.58 -2.99
CA LEU A 75 8.67 4.20 -4.24
C LEU A 75 7.88 5.39 -4.84
N PRO A 76 8.55 6.52 -5.13
CA PRO A 76 7.89 7.65 -5.77
C PRO A 76 7.50 7.33 -7.23
N LEU A 77 6.44 7.97 -7.72
CA LEU A 77 5.90 7.74 -9.07
C LEU A 77 6.90 8.03 -10.20
N ASP A 78 7.92 8.83 -9.96
CA ASP A 78 8.98 9.10 -10.95
C ASP A 78 9.82 7.85 -11.27
N LEU A 79 9.79 6.81 -10.42
CA LEU A 79 10.37 5.51 -10.72
C LEU A 79 9.75 4.84 -11.95
N ILE A 80 8.51 5.21 -12.34
CA ILE A 80 7.89 4.76 -13.59
C ILE A 80 8.73 5.20 -14.79
N ASN A 81 9.28 6.41 -14.75
CA ASN A 81 10.19 6.91 -15.79
C ASN A 81 11.55 6.19 -15.78
N GLN A 82 11.88 5.51 -14.68
CA GLN A 82 13.09 4.69 -14.53
C GLN A 82 12.83 3.20 -14.86
N GLY A 83 11.66 2.88 -15.41
CA GLY A 83 11.30 1.53 -15.84
C GLY A 83 10.71 0.64 -14.76
N ILE A 84 10.36 1.18 -13.59
CA ILE A 84 9.71 0.44 -12.50
C ILE A 84 8.21 0.74 -12.53
N SER A 85 7.42 -0.24 -12.98
CA SER A 85 5.97 -0.05 -13.10
C SER A 85 5.29 0.15 -11.74
N LEU A 86 4.11 0.77 -11.74
CA LEU A 86 3.30 0.91 -10.52
C LEU A 86 2.97 -0.46 -9.90
N MET A 87 2.75 -1.48 -10.73
CA MET A 87 2.51 -2.85 -10.28
C MET A 87 3.71 -3.43 -9.55
N ASP A 88 4.93 -3.23 -10.08
CA ASP A 88 6.16 -3.68 -9.42
C ASP A 88 6.33 -2.99 -8.06
N GLN A 89 6.03 -1.70 -7.97
CA GLN A 89 6.08 -0.97 -6.70
C GLN A 89 5.11 -1.56 -5.67
N PHE A 90 3.86 -1.87 -6.05
CA PHE A 90 2.93 -2.54 -5.16
C PHE A 90 3.38 -3.96 -4.79
N GLN A 91 3.95 -4.71 -5.73
CA GLN A 91 4.48 -6.05 -5.46
C GLN A 91 5.59 -6.02 -4.41
N ILE A 92 6.48 -5.02 -4.46
CA ILE A 92 7.52 -4.81 -3.44
C ILE A 92 6.89 -4.59 -2.06
N LEU A 93 5.86 -3.74 -1.97
CA LEU A 93 5.15 -3.47 -0.71
C LEU A 93 4.40 -4.69 -0.18
N PHE A 94 3.76 -5.48 -1.05
CA PHE A 94 3.08 -6.70 -0.63
C PHE A 94 4.06 -7.78 -0.18
N ASN A 95 5.21 -7.92 -0.84
CA ASN A 95 6.26 -8.82 -0.39
C ASN A 95 6.81 -8.40 0.98
N LEU A 96 6.97 -7.09 1.22
CA LEU A 96 7.33 -6.58 2.54
C LEU A 96 6.26 -6.93 3.57
N TYR A 97 4.98 -6.69 3.26
CA TYR A 97 3.88 -7.01 4.16
C TYR A 97 3.83 -8.49 4.53
N GLU A 98 3.95 -9.39 3.55
CA GLU A 98 4.00 -10.84 3.79
C GLU A 98 5.17 -11.25 4.68
N ARG A 99 6.28 -10.53 4.59
CA ARG A 99 7.43 -10.73 5.47
C ARG A 99 7.17 -10.20 6.88
N LEU A 100 6.59 -8.99 7.01
CA LEU A 100 6.17 -8.40 8.29
C LEU A 100 5.21 -9.31 9.06
N LYS A 101 4.32 -10.04 8.38
CA LYS A 101 3.42 -11.02 9.03
C LYS A 101 4.17 -12.16 9.73
N ARG A 102 5.38 -12.49 9.26
CA ARG A 102 6.19 -13.61 9.77
C ARG A 102 7.28 -13.13 10.73
N GLU A 103 7.71 -11.89 10.56
CA GLU A 103 8.91 -11.34 11.18
C GLU A 103 8.55 -10.04 11.92
N ASN A 104 8.90 -9.94 13.20
CA ASN A 104 8.77 -8.69 13.96
C ASN A 104 9.89 -7.71 13.56
N MET A 105 9.85 -7.22 12.32
CA MET A 105 10.92 -6.43 11.71
C MET A 105 10.95 -5.00 12.25
N HIS A 106 12.17 -4.47 12.39
CA HIS A 106 12.37 -3.04 12.65
C HIS A 106 12.19 -2.21 11.37
N TRP A 107 11.92 -0.93 11.56
CA TRP A 107 11.73 0.03 10.46
C TRP A 107 12.91 0.07 9.49
N ASP A 108 14.15 0.10 10.00
CA ASP A 108 15.35 0.12 9.15
C ASP A 108 15.43 -1.11 8.23
N ALA A 109 15.01 -2.28 8.72
CA ALA A 109 14.96 -3.51 7.93
C ALA A 109 13.87 -3.46 6.84
N CYS A 110 12.80 -2.68 7.06
CA CYS A 110 11.77 -2.45 6.04
C CYS A 110 12.30 -1.57 4.91
N GLU A 111 13.02 -0.49 5.25
CA GLU A 111 13.64 0.38 4.25
C GLU A 111 14.70 -0.35 3.44
N GLU A 112 15.59 -1.10 4.12
CA GLU A 112 16.62 -1.91 3.48
C GLU A 112 15.99 -2.93 2.51
N PHE A 113 14.93 -3.62 2.92
CA PHE A 113 14.23 -4.55 2.06
C PHE A 113 13.70 -3.90 0.77
N VAL A 114 12.99 -2.76 0.88
CA VAL A 114 12.44 -2.06 -0.28
C VAL A 114 13.56 -1.62 -1.22
N GLN A 115 14.66 -1.08 -0.69
CA GLN A 115 15.82 -0.66 -1.47
C GLN A 115 16.51 -1.84 -2.18
N GLU A 116 16.61 -2.99 -1.52
CA GLU A 116 17.15 -4.21 -2.12
C GLU A 116 16.28 -4.70 -3.27
N GLN A 117 14.95 -4.76 -3.08
CA GLN A 117 14.03 -5.16 -4.15
C GLN A 117 14.13 -4.22 -5.36
N LEU A 118 14.18 -2.91 -5.13
CA LEU A 118 14.39 -1.91 -6.19
C LEU A 118 15.68 -2.14 -6.97
N LYS A 119 16.81 -2.39 -6.27
CA LYS A 119 18.08 -2.69 -6.93
C LYS A 119 17.99 -3.94 -7.81
N MET A 120 17.30 -4.98 -7.35
CA MET A 120 17.11 -6.20 -8.15
C MET A 120 16.28 -5.93 -9.41
N HIS A 121 15.17 -5.19 -9.30
CA HIS A 121 14.35 -4.83 -10.46
C HIS A 121 15.15 -4.00 -11.47
N LEU A 122 15.91 -3.00 -11.00
CA LEU A 122 16.74 -2.15 -11.86
C LEU A 122 17.92 -2.89 -12.52
N GLN A 123 18.37 -4.02 -11.95
CA GLN A 123 19.43 -4.85 -12.55
C GLN A 123 18.89 -5.86 -13.57
N GLN A 124 17.59 -6.16 -13.54
CA GLN A 124 16.94 -7.12 -14.43
C GLN A 124 16.36 -6.47 -15.69
N ASN A 125 16.21 -5.14 -15.68
CA ASN A 125 15.80 -4.30 -16.82
C ASN A 125 17.01 -3.69 -17.53
#